data_AF-A0A7X2D308-F1
#
_entry.id   AF-A0A7X2D308-F1
#
_cell.length_a   1.000
_cell.length_b   1.000
_cell.length_c   1.000
_cell.angle_alpha   90.00
_cell.angle_beta   90.00
_cell.angle_gamma   90.00
#
_symmetry.space_group_name_H-M   'P 1'
#
loop_
_entity.id
_entity.type
_entity.pdbx_description
1 polymer ?
#
loop_
_entity_poly.entity_id
_entity_poly.type
_entity_poly.pdbx_seq_one_letter_code
_entity_poly.pdbx_strand_id
1 'polypeptide(L)'
;MNRRRDVSCMTAHSNVERKASMAENDTTSTGDVSRRLIDAALGLAAEDGWRRLTMAAIAERAGVPLNAALRVHGSRNEVLRAMGHHVDAAMLDEALTFTDQDGPRDRLFDMLMRRFDALSPWRAGLAAIIKDLPADPGTFVVSMQGVYHSMGLALEAASLPADGFGGLATRKGLAAVYLSTMRVWTEDDTEDLSRTMAALDKNLDRAESVVGTLCRVIPCRGKGRGKGKGKAAPTPSPDADPAWTPEDAPGPDDRPSSGHAPA
;
A
#
# COMPACT_ATOMS: atom_id res chain seq x y z
N MET A 1 -55.40 -15.95 2.40
CA MET A 1 -54.25 -16.49 1.64
C MET A 1 -52.93 -15.72 1.87
N ASN A 2 -52.73 -14.95 2.95
CA ASN A 2 -51.53 -14.05 3.07
C ASN A 2 -50.51 -14.43 4.15
N ARG A 3 -50.81 -15.37 5.06
CA ARG A 3 -49.96 -15.67 6.21
C ARG A 3 -48.72 -16.54 5.92
N ARG A 4 -48.64 -17.14 4.72
CA ARG A 4 -47.51 -18.01 4.31
C ARG A 4 -46.35 -17.24 3.64
N ARG A 5 -46.57 -16.03 3.15
CA ARG A 5 -45.51 -15.23 2.50
C ARG A 5 -44.62 -14.50 3.52
N ASP A 6 -45.20 -14.02 4.62
CA ASP A 6 -44.45 -13.31 5.67
C ASP A 6 -43.42 -14.20 6.40
N VAL A 7 -43.79 -15.45 6.72
CA VAL A 7 -42.88 -16.40 7.40
C VAL A 7 -41.71 -16.78 6.48
N SER A 8 -41.93 -16.86 5.17
CA SER A 8 -40.87 -17.18 4.21
C SER A 8 -39.85 -16.04 4.04
N CYS A 9 -40.28 -14.78 4.19
CA CYS A 9 -39.41 -13.61 4.14
C CYS A 9 -38.57 -13.45 5.42
N MET A 10 -39.20 -13.64 6.60
CA MET A 10 -38.51 -13.59 7.90
C MET A 10 -37.47 -14.71 8.06
N THR A 11 -37.77 -15.92 7.58
CA THR A 11 -36.82 -17.06 7.65
C THR A 11 -35.61 -16.85 6.74
N ALA A 12 -35.81 -16.23 5.57
CA ALA A 12 -34.74 -15.93 4.63
C ALA A 12 -33.76 -14.88 5.19
N HIS A 13 -34.25 -13.80 5.80
CA HIS A 13 -33.40 -12.80 6.47
C HIS A 13 -32.55 -13.43 7.60
N SER A 14 -33.16 -14.26 8.45
CA SER A 14 -32.44 -14.93 9.57
C SER A 14 -31.37 -15.94 9.13
N ASN A 15 -31.47 -16.48 7.91
CA ASN A 15 -30.47 -17.39 7.35
C ASN A 15 -29.32 -16.63 6.67
N VAL A 16 -29.61 -15.46 6.08
CA VAL A 16 -28.58 -14.58 5.52
C VAL A 16 -27.70 -14.01 6.63
N GLU A 17 -28.29 -13.55 7.74
CA GLU A 17 -27.55 -13.02 8.90
C GLU A 17 -26.68 -14.11 9.57
N ARG A 18 -27.20 -15.33 9.74
CA ARG A 18 -26.40 -16.46 10.26
C ARG A 18 -25.26 -16.87 9.33
N LYS A 19 -25.49 -16.84 8.01
CA LYS A 19 -24.45 -17.17 7.02
C LYS A 19 -23.35 -16.11 6.98
N ALA A 20 -23.71 -14.83 7.13
CA ALA A 20 -22.75 -13.73 7.24
C ALA A 20 -21.90 -13.83 8.52
N SER A 21 -22.53 -14.03 9.68
CA SER A 21 -21.82 -14.19 10.96
C SER A 21 -20.91 -15.43 11.00
N MET A 22 -21.34 -16.54 10.40
CA MET A 22 -20.53 -17.75 10.32
C MET A 22 -19.33 -17.59 9.37
N ALA A 23 -19.52 -16.88 8.24
CA ALA A 23 -18.42 -16.55 7.34
C ALA A 23 -17.40 -15.61 7.98
N GLU A 24 -17.85 -14.62 8.75
CA GLU A 24 -16.98 -13.70 9.49
C GLU A 24 -16.15 -14.43 10.57
N ASN A 25 -16.78 -15.31 11.35
CA ASN A 25 -16.08 -16.15 12.33
C ASN A 25 -15.07 -17.12 11.68
N ASP A 26 -15.41 -17.73 10.54
CA ASP A 26 -14.50 -18.60 9.79
C ASP A 26 -13.29 -17.83 9.25
N THR A 27 -13.48 -16.60 8.77
CA THR A 27 -12.37 -15.75 8.28
C THR A 27 -11.44 -15.32 9.40
N THR A 28 -11.97 -14.91 10.56
CA THR A 28 -11.16 -14.55 11.74
C THR A 28 -10.39 -15.75 12.25
N SER A 29 -11.03 -16.93 12.35
CA SER A 29 -10.37 -18.16 12.77
C SER A 29 -9.25 -18.58 11.82
N THR A 30 -9.46 -18.45 10.50
CA THR A 30 -8.44 -18.74 9.50
C THR A 30 -7.26 -17.77 9.59
N GLY A 31 -7.53 -16.47 9.82
CA GLY A 31 -6.51 -15.45 10.06
C GLY A 31 -5.64 -15.75 11.27
N ASP A 32 -6.26 -16.14 12.39
CA ASP A 32 -5.57 -16.51 13.63
C ASP A 32 -4.68 -17.74 13.44
N VAL A 33 -5.19 -18.76 12.73
CA VAL A 33 -4.40 -19.96 12.38
C VAL A 33 -3.22 -19.58 11.50
N SER A 34 -3.43 -18.73 10.48
CA SER A 34 -2.36 -18.25 9.61
C SER A 34 -1.27 -17.53 10.40
N ARG A 35 -1.65 -16.64 11.33
CA ARG A 35 -0.70 -15.92 12.20
C ARG A 35 0.13 -16.88 13.05
N ARG A 36 -0.51 -17.84 13.70
CA ARG A 36 0.20 -18.88 14.49
C ARG A 36 1.18 -19.70 13.66
N LEU A 37 0.83 -20.02 12.41
CA LEU A 37 1.72 -20.73 11.48
C LEU A 37 2.91 -19.86 11.06
N ILE A 38 2.71 -18.56 10.85
CA ILE A 38 3.80 -17.60 10.58
C ILE A 38 4.75 -17.54 11.79
N ASP A 39 4.22 -17.28 12.99
CA ASP A 39 5.02 -17.19 14.21
C ASP A 39 5.84 -18.46 14.45
N ALA A 40 5.21 -19.63 14.30
CA ALA A 40 5.87 -20.92 14.42
C ALA A 40 6.97 -21.12 13.36
N ALA A 41 6.70 -20.80 12.10
CA ALA A 41 7.66 -21.00 11.02
C ALA A 41 8.89 -20.11 11.17
N LEU A 42 8.70 -18.84 11.52
CA LEU A 42 9.81 -17.88 11.67
C LEU A 42 10.60 -18.13 12.96
N GLY A 43 9.95 -18.58 14.03
CA GLY A 43 10.64 -19.04 15.25
C GLY A 43 11.51 -20.28 14.98
N LEU A 44 10.95 -21.30 14.34
CA LEU A 44 11.71 -22.49 13.94
C LEU A 44 12.83 -22.18 12.95
N ALA A 45 12.63 -21.22 12.04
CA ALA A 45 13.68 -20.77 11.13
C ALA A 45 14.88 -20.18 11.89
N ALA A 46 14.62 -19.43 12.95
CA ALA A 46 15.66 -18.86 13.81
C ALA A 46 16.42 -19.93 14.60
N GLU A 47 15.71 -20.95 15.09
CA GLU A 47 16.28 -22.05 15.89
C GLU A 47 17.06 -23.06 15.04
N ASP A 48 16.42 -23.61 14.00
CA ASP A 48 16.88 -24.80 13.28
C ASP A 48 17.29 -24.52 11.83
N GLY A 49 17.12 -23.29 11.34
CA GLY A 49 17.35 -22.89 9.96
C GLY A 49 16.17 -23.16 9.02
N TRP A 50 16.08 -22.39 7.93
CA TRP A 50 14.92 -22.43 7.04
C TRP A 50 14.86 -23.70 6.19
N ARG A 51 16.01 -24.17 5.69
CA ARG A 51 16.07 -25.26 4.70
C ARG A 51 15.54 -26.61 5.19
N ARG A 52 15.66 -26.90 6.49
CA ARG A 52 15.21 -28.17 7.08
C ARG A 52 13.77 -28.12 7.60
N LEU A 53 13.15 -26.95 7.53
CA LEU A 53 11.81 -26.74 8.05
C LEU A 53 10.77 -27.51 7.26
N THR A 54 9.84 -28.17 7.95
CA THR A 54 8.74 -28.91 7.35
C THR A 54 7.40 -28.35 7.82
N MET A 55 6.35 -28.51 7.00
CA MET A 55 4.99 -28.13 7.42
C MET A 55 4.51 -28.91 8.64
N ALA A 56 4.99 -30.14 8.84
CA ALA A 56 4.71 -30.93 10.04
C ALA A 56 5.26 -30.26 11.30
N ALA A 57 6.54 -29.87 11.30
CA ALA A 57 7.15 -29.17 12.42
C ALA A 57 6.49 -27.80 12.70
N ILE A 58 6.16 -27.05 11.64
CA ILE A 58 5.43 -25.78 11.77
C ILE A 58 4.06 -26.00 12.43
N ALA A 59 3.29 -26.99 11.95
CA ALA A 59 1.96 -27.28 12.46
C ALA A 59 2.01 -27.74 13.93
N GLU A 60 2.97 -28.60 14.26
CA GLU A 60 3.21 -29.06 15.64
C GLU A 60 3.54 -27.89 16.57
N ARG A 61 4.52 -27.05 16.19
CA ARG A 61 4.90 -25.85 16.96
C ARG A 61 3.74 -24.86 17.10
N ALA A 62 2.95 -24.69 16.05
CA ALA A 62 1.78 -23.83 16.06
C ALA A 62 0.62 -24.40 16.88
N GLY A 63 0.65 -25.67 17.29
CA GLY A 63 -0.46 -26.36 17.96
C GLY A 63 -1.69 -26.53 17.05
N VAL A 64 -1.46 -26.77 15.75
CA VAL A 64 -2.49 -26.92 14.72
C VAL A 64 -2.36 -28.30 14.08
N PRO A 65 -3.45 -29.06 13.87
CA PRO A 65 -3.38 -30.30 13.12
C PRO A 65 -2.80 -30.11 11.71
N LEU A 66 -1.88 -30.98 11.28
CA LEU A 66 -1.19 -30.83 9.99
C LEU A 66 -2.14 -30.68 8.80
N ASN A 67 -3.24 -31.43 8.77
CA ASN A 67 -4.23 -31.32 7.71
C ASN A 67 -4.92 -29.94 7.67
N ALA A 68 -5.12 -29.29 8.81
CA ALA A 68 -5.66 -27.94 8.89
C ALA A 68 -4.61 -26.92 8.45
N ALA A 69 -3.35 -27.08 8.89
CA ALA A 69 -2.25 -26.23 8.47
C ALA A 69 -2.06 -26.26 6.94
N LEU A 70 -2.07 -27.45 6.33
CA LEU A 70 -1.93 -27.63 4.87
C LEU A 70 -3.12 -27.10 4.06
N ARG A 71 -4.30 -26.96 4.67
CA ARG A 71 -5.46 -26.30 4.03
C ARG A 71 -5.33 -24.77 4.02
N VAL A 72 -4.63 -24.21 5.01
CA VAL A 72 -4.38 -22.76 5.09
C VAL A 72 -3.18 -22.38 4.24
N HIS A 73 -2.05 -23.07 4.42
CA HIS A 73 -0.81 -22.88 3.67
C HIS A 73 -0.27 -24.23 3.22
N GLY A 74 -0.24 -24.47 1.91
CA GLY A 74 0.21 -25.72 1.30
C GLY A 74 1.72 -25.96 1.37
N SER A 75 2.51 -24.95 1.74
CA SER A 75 3.97 -25.10 1.90
C SER A 75 4.57 -24.03 2.81
N ARG A 76 5.81 -24.25 3.28
CA ARG A 76 6.59 -23.24 4.03
C ARG A 76 6.78 -21.92 3.24
N ASN A 77 6.86 -22.01 1.91
CA ASN A 77 6.96 -20.83 1.05
C ASN A 77 5.63 -20.06 0.99
N GLU A 78 4.49 -20.74 1.08
CA GLU A 78 3.19 -20.06 1.20
C GLU A 78 3.04 -19.37 2.56
N VAL A 79 3.54 -19.98 3.64
CA VAL A 79 3.62 -19.31 4.95
C VAL A 79 4.46 -18.03 4.85
N LEU A 80 5.62 -18.09 4.18
CA LEU A 80 6.47 -16.93 3.97
C LEU A 80 5.77 -15.84 3.14
N ARG A 81 5.02 -16.23 2.11
CA ARG A 81 4.22 -15.31 1.29
C ARG A 81 3.11 -14.66 2.12
N ALA A 82 2.44 -15.43 2.98
CA ALA A 82 1.39 -14.93 3.87
C ALA A 82 1.94 -13.94 4.89
N MET A 83 3.13 -14.19 5.44
CA MET A 83 3.86 -13.20 6.24
C MET A 83 4.11 -11.92 5.45
N GLY A 84 4.60 -12.03 4.22
CA GLY A 84 4.80 -10.87 3.34
C GLY A 84 3.53 -10.03 3.18
N HIS A 85 2.39 -10.67 2.94
CA HIS A 85 1.09 -9.99 2.85
C HIS A 85 0.66 -9.33 4.17
N HIS A 86 0.92 -9.97 5.32
CA HIS A 86 0.58 -9.38 6.62
C HIS A 86 1.35 -8.08 6.86
N VAL A 87 2.63 -8.07 6.49
CA VAL A 87 3.49 -6.88 6.61
C VAL A 87 3.15 -5.84 5.54
N ASP A 88 2.78 -6.26 4.32
CA ASP A 88 2.25 -5.36 3.29
C ASP A 88 0.98 -4.65 3.75
N ALA A 89 0.09 -5.34 4.47
CA ALA A 89 -1.11 -4.73 5.03
C ALA A 89 -0.76 -3.63 6.05
N ALA A 90 0.16 -3.90 6.99
CA ALA A 90 0.60 -2.89 7.95
C ALA A 90 1.24 -1.66 7.29
N MET A 91 1.99 -1.88 6.20
CA MET A 91 2.55 -0.80 5.37
C MET A 91 1.45 0.03 4.69
N LEU A 92 0.40 -0.63 4.18
CA LEU A 92 -0.72 0.05 3.51
C LEU A 92 -1.64 0.78 4.49
N ASP A 93 -1.78 0.28 5.72
CA ASP A 93 -2.52 0.98 6.78
C ASP A 93 -1.89 2.35 7.07
N GLU A 94 -0.56 2.47 6.97
CA GLU A 94 0.14 3.75 7.09
C GLU A 94 -0.28 4.75 6.00
N ALA A 95 -0.64 4.27 4.81
CA ALA A 95 -1.05 5.17 3.72
C ALA A 95 -2.32 5.97 4.04
N LEU A 96 -3.10 5.53 5.04
CA LEU A 96 -4.30 6.21 5.51
C LEU A 96 -4.00 7.43 6.39
N THR A 97 -2.76 7.57 6.89
CA THR A 97 -2.36 8.68 7.76
C THR A 97 -1.90 9.90 6.96
N PHE A 98 -1.58 9.72 5.68
CA PHE A 98 -1.03 10.77 4.82
C PHE A 98 -2.05 11.83 4.40
N THR A 99 -1.54 13.04 4.25
CA THR A 99 -2.24 14.24 3.81
C THR A 99 -1.62 14.80 2.53
N ASP A 100 -2.32 15.73 1.88
CA ASP A 100 -1.79 16.43 0.69
C ASP A 100 -0.52 17.26 0.96
N GLN A 101 -0.15 17.47 2.23
CA GLN A 101 1.08 18.17 2.60
C GLN A 101 2.30 17.26 2.56
N ASP A 102 2.12 15.94 2.65
CA ASP A 102 3.22 14.99 2.73
C ASP A 102 3.80 14.73 1.34
N GLY A 103 5.11 14.90 1.20
CA GLY A 103 5.83 14.66 -0.04
C GLY A 103 5.84 13.17 -0.42
N PRO A 104 5.89 12.80 -1.71
CA PRO A 104 5.90 11.40 -2.12
C PRO A 104 7.08 10.58 -1.54
N ARG A 105 8.23 11.23 -1.30
CA ARG A 105 9.39 10.63 -0.64
C ARG A 105 9.10 10.29 0.82
N ASP A 106 8.52 11.23 1.55
CA ASP A 106 8.22 11.08 2.97
C ASP A 106 7.19 9.98 3.18
N ARG A 107 6.13 9.94 2.34
CA ARG A 107 5.16 8.85 2.31
C ARG A 107 5.82 7.48 2.10
N LEU A 108 6.72 7.37 1.12
CA LEU A 108 7.45 6.12 0.88
C LEU A 108 8.34 5.73 2.06
N PHE A 109 9.01 6.71 2.66
CA PHE A 109 9.87 6.49 3.81
C PHE A 109 9.07 5.93 4.99
N ASP A 110 7.97 6.59 5.35
CA ASP A 110 7.11 6.19 6.48
C ASP A 110 6.49 4.80 6.25
N MET A 111 5.97 4.55 5.05
CA MET A 111 5.46 3.21 4.69
C MET A 111 6.53 2.13 4.83
N LEU A 112 7.75 2.37 4.34
CA LEU A 112 8.83 1.40 4.43
C LEU A 112 9.33 1.21 5.86
N MET A 113 9.35 2.26 6.68
CA MET A 113 9.64 2.16 8.11
C MET A 113 8.57 1.32 8.83
N ARG A 114 7.28 1.59 8.56
CA ARG A 114 6.17 0.80 9.10
C ARG A 114 6.27 -0.68 8.73
N ARG A 115 6.71 -0.95 7.50
CA ARG A 115 7.02 -2.30 7.03
C ARG A 115 8.14 -2.95 7.84
N PHE A 116 9.24 -2.26 8.11
CA PHE A 116 10.33 -2.79 8.93
C PHE A 116 9.90 -3.05 10.37
N ASP A 117 9.12 -2.16 10.97
CA ASP A 117 8.55 -2.35 12.32
C ASP A 117 7.70 -3.61 12.39
N ALA A 118 6.84 -3.84 11.39
CA ALA A 118 5.98 -5.01 11.33
C ALA A 118 6.78 -6.33 11.13
N LEU A 119 8.00 -6.27 10.60
CA LEU A 119 8.90 -7.42 10.47
C LEU A 119 9.69 -7.73 11.75
N SER A 120 9.86 -6.75 12.64
CA SER A 120 10.71 -6.84 13.84
C SER A 120 10.48 -8.08 14.71
N PRO A 121 9.23 -8.53 14.95
CA PRO A 121 8.99 -9.75 15.73
C PRO A 121 9.67 -11.01 15.17
N TRP A 122 9.94 -11.04 13.86
CA TRP A 122 10.48 -12.20 13.15
C TRP A 122 11.90 -11.97 12.61
N ARG A 123 12.60 -10.93 13.09
CA ARG A 123 13.93 -10.52 12.60
C ARG A 123 14.95 -11.67 12.56
N ALA A 124 15.06 -12.44 13.64
CA ALA A 124 15.99 -13.58 13.71
C ALA A 124 15.65 -14.69 12.68
N GLY A 125 14.36 -14.99 12.50
CA GLY A 125 13.90 -15.97 11.52
C GLY A 125 14.19 -15.51 10.09
N LEU A 126 13.95 -14.24 9.79
CA LEU A 126 14.24 -13.64 8.49
C LEU A 126 15.73 -13.58 8.19
N ALA A 127 16.57 -13.27 9.18
CA ALA A 127 18.02 -13.32 9.03
C ALA A 127 18.50 -14.75 8.68
N ALA A 128 17.94 -15.78 9.34
CA ALA A 128 18.23 -17.17 9.01
C ALA A 128 17.78 -17.55 7.59
N ILE A 129 16.59 -17.10 7.16
CA ILE A 129 16.10 -17.30 5.78
C ILE A 129 17.05 -16.64 4.77
N ILE A 130 17.41 -15.37 4.98
CA ILE A 130 18.29 -14.60 4.09
C ILE A 130 19.64 -15.28 3.92
N LYS A 131 20.20 -15.81 5.01
CA LYS A 131 21.45 -16.59 5.01
C LYS A 131 21.34 -17.87 4.16
N ASP A 132 20.18 -18.53 4.18
CA ASP A 132 19.93 -19.77 3.45
C ASP A 132 19.55 -19.58 1.98
N LEU A 133 19.12 -18.37 1.56
CA LEU A 133 18.64 -18.07 0.19
C LEU A 133 19.58 -18.54 -0.94
N PRO A 134 20.92 -18.39 -0.88
CA PRO A 134 21.79 -18.83 -1.97
C PRO A 134 21.72 -20.35 -2.23
N ALA A 135 21.33 -21.13 -1.23
CA ALA A 135 21.22 -22.58 -1.31
C ALA A 135 19.76 -23.09 -1.39
N ASP A 136 18.78 -22.18 -1.47
CA ASP A 136 17.36 -22.49 -1.63
C ASP A 136 16.74 -21.61 -2.76
N PRO A 137 16.91 -22.01 -4.04
CA PRO A 137 16.42 -21.23 -5.18
C PRO A 137 14.90 -21.01 -5.17
N GLY A 138 14.14 -21.96 -4.63
CA GLY A 138 12.68 -21.86 -4.55
C GLY A 138 12.25 -20.74 -3.62
N THR A 139 12.84 -20.68 -2.42
CA THR A 139 12.59 -19.59 -1.46
C THR A 139 13.06 -18.26 -2.03
N PHE A 140 14.22 -18.22 -2.70
CA PHE A 140 14.72 -17.00 -3.32
C PHE A 140 13.73 -16.41 -4.33
N VAL A 141 13.19 -17.23 -5.24
CA VAL A 141 12.22 -16.75 -6.25
C VAL A 141 10.96 -16.20 -5.58
N VAL A 142 10.40 -16.92 -4.61
CA VAL A 142 9.19 -16.49 -3.88
C VAL A 142 9.43 -15.17 -3.14
N SER A 143 10.56 -15.05 -2.44
CA SER A 143 10.92 -13.82 -1.72
C SER A 143 11.10 -12.64 -2.67
N MET A 144 11.79 -12.82 -3.80
CA MET A 144 12.00 -11.74 -4.77
C MET A 144 10.71 -11.31 -5.45
N GLN A 145 9.80 -12.25 -5.74
CA GLN A 145 8.47 -11.94 -6.26
C GLN A 145 7.66 -11.14 -5.24
N GLY A 146 7.68 -11.55 -3.96
CA GLY A 146 7.00 -10.83 -2.88
C GLY A 146 7.53 -9.41 -2.70
N VAL A 147 8.86 -9.23 -2.67
CA VAL A 147 9.48 -7.89 -2.59
C VAL A 147 9.09 -7.05 -3.78
N TYR A 148 9.17 -7.58 -5.00
CA TYR A 148 8.82 -6.83 -6.20
C TYR A 148 7.34 -6.39 -6.20
N HIS A 149 6.43 -7.26 -5.76
CA HIS A 149 5.01 -6.93 -5.61
C HIS A 149 4.78 -5.85 -4.56
N SER A 150 5.37 -6.01 -3.37
CA SER A 150 5.29 -5.08 -2.24
C SER A 150 5.75 -3.66 -2.61
N MET A 151 6.86 -3.54 -3.36
CA MET A 151 7.35 -2.24 -3.81
C MET A 151 6.42 -1.60 -4.85
N GLY A 152 5.71 -2.42 -5.63
CA GLY A 152 4.63 -1.93 -6.49
C GLY A 152 3.49 -1.31 -5.67
N LEU A 153 3.04 -2.01 -4.61
CA LEU A 153 2.01 -1.51 -3.71
C LEU A 153 2.43 -0.20 -3.02
N ALA A 154 3.68 -0.11 -2.55
CA ALA A 154 4.21 1.10 -1.92
C ALA A 154 4.20 2.30 -2.87
N LEU A 155 4.60 2.11 -4.14
CA LEU A 155 4.58 3.18 -5.14
C LEU A 155 3.15 3.64 -5.46
N GLU A 156 2.23 2.71 -5.65
CA GLU A 156 0.82 3.04 -5.91
C GLU A 156 0.19 3.81 -4.74
N ALA A 157 0.39 3.35 -3.51
CA ALA A 157 -0.10 4.01 -2.31
C ALA A 157 0.52 5.41 -2.11
N ALA A 158 1.80 5.58 -2.46
CA ALA A 158 2.46 6.89 -2.46
C ALA A 158 2.07 7.78 -3.65
N SER A 159 1.12 7.37 -4.50
CA SER A 159 0.68 8.09 -5.71
C SER A 159 1.83 8.37 -6.70
N LEU A 160 2.83 7.49 -6.74
CA LEU A 160 3.94 7.55 -7.68
C LEU A 160 3.69 6.60 -8.84
N PRO A 161 4.09 6.96 -10.08
CA PRO A 161 3.85 6.12 -11.25
C PRO A 161 4.59 4.79 -11.13
N ALA A 162 3.87 3.68 -10.95
CA ALA A 162 4.44 2.33 -10.95
C ALA A 162 4.29 1.59 -12.30
N ASP A 163 3.58 2.19 -13.26
CA ASP A 163 3.32 1.60 -14.58
C ASP A 163 4.17 2.18 -15.73
N GLY A 164 4.26 1.42 -16.83
CA GLY A 164 5.06 1.75 -18.01
C GLY A 164 6.57 1.50 -17.85
N PHE A 165 7.36 1.85 -18.87
CA PHE A 165 8.82 1.64 -18.85
C PHE A 165 9.52 2.42 -17.73
N GLY A 166 9.00 3.62 -17.39
CA GLY A 166 9.47 4.39 -16.23
C GLY A 166 9.10 3.70 -14.91
N GLY A 167 7.85 3.28 -14.74
CA GLY A 167 7.39 2.59 -13.53
C GLY A 167 8.11 1.27 -13.26
N LEU A 168 8.46 0.51 -14.29
CA LEU A 168 9.27 -0.70 -14.14
C LEU A 168 10.66 -0.41 -13.57
N ALA A 169 11.31 0.66 -14.03
CA ALA A 169 12.60 1.10 -13.50
C ALA A 169 12.47 1.60 -12.06
N THR A 170 11.43 2.40 -11.76
CA THR A 170 11.15 2.91 -10.42
C THR A 170 10.91 1.77 -9.42
N ARG A 171 10.07 0.78 -9.77
CA ARG A 171 9.79 -0.38 -8.90
C ARG A 171 11.04 -1.21 -8.63
N LYS A 172 11.87 -1.44 -9.64
CA LYS A 172 13.16 -2.14 -9.46
C LYS A 172 14.15 -1.33 -8.62
N GLY A 173 14.18 -0.01 -8.80
CA GLY A 173 14.98 0.90 -8.00
C GLY A 173 14.58 0.86 -6.53
N LEU A 174 13.28 0.98 -6.25
CA LEU A 174 12.75 0.90 -4.88
C LEU A 174 13.01 -0.49 -4.26
N ALA A 175 12.85 -1.57 -5.02
CA ALA A 175 13.22 -2.91 -4.56
C ALA A 175 14.70 -3.03 -4.22
N ALA A 176 15.60 -2.39 -4.98
CA ALA A 176 17.02 -2.37 -4.65
C ALA A 176 17.32 -1.57 -3.38
N VAL A 177 16.68 -0.41 -3.18
CA VAL A 177 16.75 0.39 -1.94
C VAL A 177 16.27 -0.45 -0.75
N TYR A 178 15.12 -1.10 -0.87
CA TYR A 178 14.54 -1.93 0.17
C TYR A 178 15.45 -3.11 0.53
N LEU A 179 15.95 -3.86 -0.46
CA LEU A 179 16.86 -4.99 -0.23
C LEU A 179 18.20 -4.56 0.37
N SER A 180 18.71 -3.39 -0.02
CA SER A 180 19.93 -2.82 0.58
C SER A 180 19.71 -2.45 2.04
N THR A 181 18.56 -1.88 2.37
CA THR A 181 18.18 -1.48 3.72
C THR A 181 17.88 -2.70 4.59
N MET A 182 17.21 -3.72 4.04
CA MET A 182 16.93 -4.99 4.69
C MET A 182 18.18 -5.66 5.26
N ARG A 183 19.31 -5.61 4.55
CA ARG A 183 20.59 -6.15 5.04
C ARG A 183 21.10 -5.44 6.29
N VAL A 184 20.88 -4.13 6.39
CA VAL A 184 21.23 -3.35 7.58
C VAL A 184 20.26 -3.68 8.72
N TRP A 185 18.97 -3.72 8.42
CA TRP A 185 17.92 -4.02 9.38
C TRP A 185 18.10 -5.39 10.06
N THR A 186 18.54 -6.42 9.33
CA THR A 186 18.81 -7.74 9.94
C THR A 186 19.89 -7.73 11.01
N GLU A 187 20.75 -6.70 11.03
CA GLU A 187 21.85 -6.53 11.97
C GLU A 187 21.62 -5.34 12.93
N ASP A 188 20.44 -4.71 12.88
CA ASP A 188 20.12 -3.52 13.66
C ASP A 188 19.53 -3.89 15.02
N ASP A 189 20.37 -3.93 16.06
CA ASP A 189 19.98 -4.26 17.43
C ASP A 189 19.47 -3.06 18.24
N THR A 190 19.25 -1.91 17.58
CA THR A 190 18.68 -0.73 18.24
C THR A 190 17.17 -0.88 18.41
N GLU A 191 16.65 -0.43 19.56
CA GLU A 191 15.21 -0.50 19.86
C GLU A 191 14.39 0.41 18.94
N ASP A 192 14.98 1.51 18.47
CA ASP A 192 14.37 2.53 17.64
C ASP A 192 14.62 2.37 16.13
N LEU A 193 15.25 1.27 15.72
CA LEU A 193 15.68 1.03 14.33
C LEU A 193 16.49 2.19 13.73
N SER A 194 17.24 2.93 14.54
CA SER A 194 17.96 4.14 14.11
C SER A 194 18.97 3.88 13.00
N ARG A 195 19.63 2.71 12.97
CA ARG A 195 20.54 2.35 11.87
C ARG A 195 19.78 2.05 10.59
N THR A 196 18.65 1.37 10.69
CA THR A 196 17.75 1.07 9.57
C THR A 196 17.20 2.36 8.97
N MET A 197 16.74 3.27 9.81
CA MET A 197 16.22 4.59 9.44
C MET A 197 17.27 5.38 8.64
N ALA A 198 18.50 5.50 9.18
CA ALA A 198 19.60 6.19 8.50
C ALA A 198 20.02 5.50 7.19
N ALA A 199 19.99 4.17 7.13
CA ALA A 199 20.28 3.43 5.92
C ALA A 199 19.21 3.64 4.84
N LEU A 200 17.94 3.64 5.22
CA LEU A 200 16.81 3.87 4.32
C LEU A 200 16.89 5.27 3.71
N ASP A 201 17.01 6.29 4.56
CA ASP A 201 17.12 7.71 4.16
C ASP A 201 18.25 7.90 3.14
N LYS A 202 19.44 7.41 3.47
CA LYS A 202 20.61 7.47 2.59
C LYS A 202 20.41 6.71 1.27
N ASN A 203 19.72 5.58 1.28
CA ASN A 203 19.49 4.79 0.07
C ASN A 203 18.44 5.46 -0.84
N LEU A 204 17.42 6.11 -0.28
CA LEU A 204 16.45 6.90 -1.04
C LEU A 204 17.13 8.13 -1.66
N ASP A 205 17.94 8.87 -0.92
CA ASP A 205 18.70 10.02 -1.43
C ASP A 205 19.62 9.66 -2.60
N ARG A 206 20.27 8.50 -2.50
CA ARG A 206 21.09 7.95 -3.58
C ARG A 206 20.26 7.63 -4.81
N ALA A 207 19.08 7.04 -4.63
CA ALA A 207 18.18 6.72 -5.73
C ALA A 207 17.71 8.00 -6.46
N GLU A 208 17.32 9.04 -5.72
CA GLU A 208 16.94 10.35 -6.27
C GLU A 208 18.10 11.01 -7.01
N SER A 209 19.30 10.99 -6.43
CA SER A 209 20.51 11.54 -7.05
C SER A 209 20.86 10.84 -8.36
N VAL A 210 20.72 9.51 -8.41
CA VAL A 210 20.92 8.72 -9.63
C VAL A 210 19.88 9.08 -10.68
N VAL A 211 18.60 9.17 -10.32
CA VAL A 211 17.53 9.57 -11.26
C VAL A 211 17.77 10.99 -11.79
N GLY A 212 18.09 11.95 -10.92
CA GLY A 212 18.38 13.33 -11.31
C GLY A 212 19.58 13.45 -12.26
N THR A 213 20.61 12.64 -12.02
CA THR A 213 21.80 12.57 -12.90
C THR A 213 21.44 11.89 -14.23
N LEU A 214 20.69 10.80 -14.20
CA LEU A 214 20.27 10.06 -15.40
C LEU A 214 19.38 10.93 -16.29
N CYS A 215 18.44 11.70 -15.73
CA CYS A 215 17.61 12.65 -16.47
C CYS A 215 18.40 13.83 -17.05
N ARG A 216 19.54 14.19 -16.44
CA ARG A 216 20.45 15.23 -16.95
C ARG A 216 21.32 14.73 -18.10
N VAL A 217 21.73 13.47 -18.06
CA VAL A 217 22.61 12.84 -19.05
C VAL A 217 21.84 12.24 -20.22
N ILE A 218 20.66 11.68 -19.95
CA ILE A 218 19.74 11.13 -20.94
C ILE A 218 18.51 12.05 -20.94
N PRO A 219 18.39 12.99 -21.89
CA PRO A 219 17.21 13.85 -21.94
C PRO A 219 15.98 12.96 -22.18
N CYS A 220 15.10 12.86 -21.18
CA CYS A 220 13.79 12.27 -21.33
C CYS A 220 13.05 13.04 -22.43
N ARG A 221 13.11 12.52 -23.64
CA ARG A 221 12.46 13.06 -24.83
C ARG A 221 10.96 12.83 -24.69
N GLY A 222 10.29 13.72 -23.96
CA GLY A 222 8.87 13.55 -23.63
C GLY A 222 8.27 14.60 -22.72
N LYS A 223 8.59 15.89 -22.89
CA LYS A 223 7.70 16.98 -22.43
C LYS A 223 7.48 17.92 -23.61
N GLY A 224 6.34 17.77 -24.26
CA GLY A 224 5.90 18.67 -25.31
C GLY A 224 5.96 20.11 -24.79
N ARG A 225 6.83 20.91 -25.40
CA ARG A 225 6.82 22.37 -25.27
C ARG A 225 5.49 22.86 -25.86
N GLY A 226 4.46 22.97 -25.03
CA GLY A 226 3.40 23.94 -25.26
C GLY A 226 3.99 25.33 -25.15
N LYS A 227 4.56 25.85 -26.25
CA LYS A 227 4.84 27.29 -26.39
C LYS A 227 3.50 28.02 -26.42
N GLY A 228 2.91 28.28 -25.26
CA GLY A 228 2.00 29.40 -25.10
C GLY A 228 2.82 30.66 -25.30
N LYS A 229 2.82 31.20 -26.52
CA LYS A 229 3.30 32.56 -26.76
C LYS A 229 2.38 33.49 -25.97
N GLY A 230 2.84 33.93 -24.79
CA GLY A 230 2.36 35.16 -24.19
C GLY A 230 2.67 36.30 -25.16
N LYS A 231 1.73 36.60 -26.06
CA LYS A 231 1.68 37.91 -26.70
C LYS A 231 1.35 38.88 -25.57
N ALA A 232 2.33 39.70 -25.21
CA ALA A 232 2.08 40.92 -24.45
C ALA A 232 0.93 41.68 -25.11
N ALA A 233 -0.12 41.97 -24.34
CA ALA A 233 -1.18 42.85 -24.76
C ALA A 233 -0.56 44.24 -25.04
N PRO A 234 -0.84 44.87 -26.19
CA PRO A 234 -0.48 46.26 -26.39
C PRO A 234 -1.25 47.13 -25.39
N THR A 235 -0.53 48.09 -24.81
CA THR A 235 -1.05 49.17 -23.96
C THR A 235 -2.34 49.78 -24.56
N PRO A 236 -3.39 50.02 -23.75
CA PRO A 236 -4.60 50.65 -24.25
C PRO A 236 -4.33 52.09 -24.69
N SER A 237 -4.68 52.40 -25.94
CA SER A 237 -4.76 53.75 -26.47
C SER A 237 -6.01 54.44 -25.88
N PRO A 238 -5.95 55.75 -25.57
CA PRO A 238 -6.97 56.42 -24.78
C PRO A 238 -8.12 56.93 -25.66
N ASP A 239 -8.81 56.04 -26.37
CA ASP A 239 -10.04 56.38 -27.12
C ASP A 239 -10.94 55.14 -27.21
N ALA A 240 -11.73 54.89 -26.16
CA ALA A 240 -12.82 53.93 -26.19
C ALA A 240 -14.01 54.49 -25.42
N ASP A 241 -15.13 54.70 -26.12
CA ASP A 241 -16.42 55.07 -25.54
C ASP A 241 -16.90 54.01 -24.52
N PRO A 242 -17.58 54.40 -23.44
CA PRO A 242 -17.92 53.48 -22.36
C PRO A 242 -19.07 52.55 -22.76
N ALA A 243 -18.77 51.26 -22.94
CA ALA A 243 -19.77 50.20 -23.03
C ALA A 243 -20.14 49.70 -21.62
N TRP A 244 -21.34 50.11 -21.17
CA TRP A 244 -22.25 49.49 -20.19
C TRP A 244 -21.67 48.62 -19.05
N THR A 245 -21.81 49.10 -17.80
CA THR A 245 -21.52 48.35 -16.57
C THR A 245 -22.79 47.78 -15.92
N PRO A 246 -22.72 46.67 -15.16
CA PRO A 246 -23.89 45.98 -14.59
C PRO A 246 -24.54 46.67 -13.37
N GLU A 247 -24.31 47.96 -13.14
CA GLU A 247 -24.88 48.70 -12.01
C GLU A 247 -26.29 49.28 -12.28
N ASP A 248 -26.84 49.10 -13.49
CA ASP A 248 -28.17 49.59 -13.89
C ASP A 248 -29.31 48.58 -13.65
N ALA A 249 -29.14 47.60 -12.76
CA ALA A 249 -30.21 46.67 -12.41
C ALA A 249 -31.12 47.27 -11.30
N PRO A 250 -32.43 47.51 -11.55
CA PRO A 250 -33.32 48.03 -10.52
C PRO A 250 -33.53 47.03 -9.38
N GLY A 251 -33.39 47.50 -8.14
CA GLY A 251 -33.51 46.72 -6.91
C GLY A 251 -34.94 46.23 -6.62
N PRO A 252 -35.10 45.25 -5.73
CA PRO A 252 -36.37 44.54 -5.54
C PRO A 252 -37.26 45.29 -4.53
N ASP A 253 -37.95 46.36 -4.95
CA ASP A 253 -39.00 46.93 -4.10
C ASP A 253 -40.15 47.65 -4.84
N ASP A 254 -40.47 47.23 -6.06
CA ASP A 254 -41.68 47.68 -6.77
C ASP A 254 -42.71 46.55 -6.88
N ARG A 255 -43.47 46.32 -5.80
CA ARG A 255 -44.77 45.63 -5.88
C ARG A 255 -45.90 46.66 -5.85
N PRO A 256 -46.66 46.84 -6.94
CA PRO A 256 -47.96 47.46 -6.83
C PRO A 256 -49.03 46.44 -6.42
N SER A 257 -49.81 46.89 -5.44
CA SER A 257 -50.87 46.20 -4.72
C SER A 257 -52.05 45.72 -5.58
N SER A 258 -52.66 44.66 -5.08
CA SER A 258 -53.98 44.10 -5.38
C SER A 258 -55.04 45.07 -5.90
N GLY A 259 -55.67 44.71 -7.03
CA GLY A 259 -56.91 45.30 -7.54
C GLY A 259 -57.95 44.22 -7.84
N HIS A 260 -59.08 44.31 -7.14
CA HIS A 260 -60.32 43.56 -7.29
C HIS A 260 -60.87 43.51 -8.73
N ALA A 261 -61.50 42.40 -9.10
CA ALA A 261 -62.53 42.36 -10.16
C ALA A 261 -63.84 41.80 -9.56
N PRO A 262 -65.00 42.44 -9.78
CA PRO A 262 -66.28 42.01 -9.20
C PRO A 262 -67.15 41.16 -10.16
N ALA A 263 -68.01 40.36 -9.52
CA ALA A 263 -69.27 39.72 -9.94
C ALA A 263 -69.28 38.84 -11.20
#